data_AF-A0A524QRX4-F1
#
_entry.id   AF-A0A524QRX4-F1
#
_cell.length_a   1.000
_cell.length_b   1.000
_cell.length_c   1.000
_cell.angle_alpha   90.00
_cell.angle_beta   90.00
_cell.angle_gamma   90.00
#
_symmetry.space_group_name_H-M   'P 1'
#
loop_
_entity.id
_entity.type
_entity.pdbx_description
1 polymer ?
#
loop_
_entity_poly.entity_id
_entity_poly.type
_entity_poly.pdbx_seq_one_letter_code
_entity_poly.pdbx_strand_id
1 'polypeptide(L)'
;MTIGSSGSALAQYPVDYSLMRTLLLAARVRAPFLNGTVPGRLERNSGTDSVKWERIENLTPATTPLSELSGSLSLPTRTGVVPTITPITAAMLKYGNTIFLTEEVELMSVNARASKLMFTLGENAGQTYNALMAAVYAAATQIRYANSVAGVTTIITSMAVADIKSAVNVINRQGGQKFMADGFGSTNVGSAPIRSSYMGICHVDVEEDIRLLSGFVPVENYGGYTETFPFEFGALGGVRWCSTELSTLITSDAGTTEAGTTFRGTSSVLNDVYDSYVVAMDAVGSVGLAENHTNKSYMSGDSIPAIQVLHAPPTVSVADPQAEIAPLSWKGWLVGKVLNATWVVRLRTLSVDYSL
;
A
#
# COMPACT_ATOMS: atom_id res chain seq x y z
N MET A 1 -21.51 -42.82 33.17
CA MET A 1 -21.52 -41.36 32.94
C MET A 1 -20.53 -41.10 31.82
N THR A 2 -21.02 -41.10 30.59
CA THR A 2 -20.18 -41.09 29.38
C THR A 2 -19.71 -39.68 29.09
N ILE A 3 -18.40 -39.50 28.98
CA ILE A 3 -17.74 -38.22 28.68
C ILE A 3 -17.91 -37.97 27.18
N GLY A 4 -18.69 -36.95 26.81
CA GLY A 4 -18.86 -36.47 25.44
C GLY A 4 -17.97 -35.26 25.19
N SER A 5 -17.08 -35.40 24.21
CA SER A 5 -16.18 -34.36 23.71
C SER A 5 -16.97 -33.16 23.16
N SER A 6 -16.83 -32.00 23.78
CA SER A 6 -17.28 -30.72 23.19
C SER A 6 -16.31 -30.34 22.08
N GLY A 7 -16.61 -30.81 20.86
CA GLY A 7 -16.03 -30.28 19.63
C GLY A 7 -16.28 -28.77 19.56
N SER A 8 -15.19 -28.01 19.38
CA SER A 8 -15.23 -26.59 19.09
C SER A 8 -16.04 -26.36 17.82
N ALA A 9 -17.27 -25.87 17.97
CA ALA A 9 -18.10 -25.45 16.85
C ALA A 9 -17.46 -24.21 16.23
N LEU A 10 -16.69 -24.39 15.16
CA LEU A 10 -16.36 -23.32 14.23
C LEU A 10 -17.68 -22.71 13.78
N ALA A 11 -17.93 -21.44 14.13
CA ALA A 11 -19.12 -20.73 13.72
C ALA A 11 -19.29 -20.87 12.20
N GLN A 12 -20.37 -21.54 11.75
CA GLN A 12 -20.67 -21.71 10.34
C GLN A 12 -21.17 -20.38 9.79
N TYR A 13 -20.25 -19.61 9.22
CA TYR A 13 -20.59 -18.36 8.56
C TYR A 13 -21.38 -18.64 7.27
N PRO A 14 -22.32 -17.75 6.88
CA PRO A 14 -22.98 -17.82 5.58
C PRO A 14 -21.95 -17.89 4.44
N VAL A 15 -22.24 -18.64 3.38
CA VAL A 15 -21.31 -18.90 2.25
C VAL A 15 -20.76 -17.60 1.63
N ASP A 16 -21.55 -16.54 1.51
CA ASP A 16 -21.04 -15.27 0.97
C ASP A 16 -19.97 -14.63 1.87
N TYR A 17 -20.04 -14.82 3.19
CA TYR A 17 -19.08 -14.24 4.12
C TYR A 17 -17.73 -14.97 4.05
N SER A 18 -17.74 -16.30 3.90
CA SER A 18 -16.50 -17.06 3.73
C SER A 18 -15.84 -16.77 2.39
N LEU A 19 -16.61 -16.62 1.31
CA LEU A 19 -16.11 -16.22 -0.01
C LEU A 19 -15.53 -14.81 0.02
N MET A 20 -16.23 -13.86 0.64
CA MET A 20 -15.76 -12.49 0.77
C MET A 20 -14.49 -12.38 1.62
N ARG A 21 -14.42 -13.08 2.75
CA ARG A 21 -13.20 -13.14 3.57
C ARG A 21 -12.03 -13.74 2.78
N THR A 22 -12.27 -14.80 2.02
CA THR A 22 -11.24 -15.43 1.16
C THR A 22 -10.74 -14.45 0.10
N LEU A 23 -11.64 -13.72 -0.54
CA LEU A 23 -11.29 -12.68 -1.51
C LEU A 23 -10.45 -11.58 -0.89
N LEU A 24 -10.88 -11.04 0.26
CA LEU A 24 -10.18 -9.93 0.92
C LEU A 24 -8.79 -10.35 1.43
N LEU A 25 -8.65 -11.57 1.93
CA LEU A 25 -7.35 -12.12 2.32
C LEU A 25 -6.42 -12.24 1.12
N ALA A 26 -6.90 -12.80 0.00
CA ALA A 26 -6.11 -12.93 -1.23
C ALA A 26 -5.73 -11.56 -1.82
N ALA A 27 -6.66 -10.60 -1.80
CA ALA A 27 -6.44 -9.26 -2.34
C ALA A 27 -5.46 -8.44 -1.51
N ARG A 28 -5.56 -8.47 -0.17
CA ARG A 28 -4.66 -7.72 0.72
C ARG A 28 -3.21 -8.21 0.58
N VAL A 29 -3.03 -9.52 0.39
CA VAL A 29 -1.73 -10.13 0.15
C VAL A 29 -1.13 -9.69 -1.21
N ARG A 30 -1.87 -9.06 -2.10
CA ARG A 30 -1.33 -8.61 -3.41
C ARG A 30 -1.19 -7.10 -3.53
N ALA A 31 -1.43 -6.33 -2.45
CA ALA A 31 -1.49 -4.86 -2.54
C ALA A 31 -0.58 -4.04 -1.58
N PRO A 32 0.76 -4.24 -1.57
CA PRO A 32 1.68 -3.47 -0.71
C PRO A 32 1.64 -1.95 -0.89
N PHE A 33 1.30 -1.41 -2.06
CA PHE A 33 1.21 0.05 -2.28
C PHE A 33 0.08 0.75 -1.52
N LEU A 34 -0.85 -0.01 -0.93
CA LEU A 34 -1.87 0.55 -0.03
C LEU A 34 -1.40 0.66 1.43
N ASN A 35 -0.28 0.03 1.78
CA ASN A 35 0.27 0.10 3.14
C ASN A 35 0.57 1.56 3.52
N GLY A 36 0.23 1.96 4.74
CA GLY A 36 0.52 3.31 5.25
C GLY A 36 -0.21 4.45 4.53
N THR A 37 -1.16 4.18 3.64
CA THR A 37 -1.92 5.24 2.98
C THR A 37 -3.01 5.82 3.89
N VAL A 38 -3.30 7.11 3.75
CA VAL A 38 -4.37 7.77 4.50
C VAL A 38 -5.71 7.31 3.93
N PRO A 39 -6.58 6.68 4.76
CA PRO A 39 -7.89 6.25 4.30
C PRO A 39 -8.73 7.48 3.96
N GLY A 40 -9.18 7.57 2.71
CA GLY A 40 -10.24 8.48 2.33
C GLY A 40 -11.61 7.84 2.59
N ARG A 41 -12.59 8.64 2.99
CA ARG A 41 -13.94 8.15 3.30
C ARG A 41 -14.87 8.26 2.10
N LEU A 42 -15.76 7.28 1.97
CA LEU A 42 -16.87 7.28 1.02
C LEU A 42 -18.20 7.30 1.77
N GLU A 43 -19.07 8.21 1.35
CA GLU A 43 -20.43 8.33 1.87
C GLU A 43 -21.44 8.10 0.75
N ARG A 44 -22.47 7.30 1.02
CA ARG A 44 -23.58 7.11 0.08
C ARG A 44 -24.40 8.39 0.00
N ASN A 45 -24.76 8.81 -1.22
CA ASN A 45 -25.59 10.00 -1.49
C ASN A 45 -24.96 11.36 -1.13
N SER A 46 -23.62 11.46 -1.12
CA SER A 46 -22.90 12.71 -0.85
C SER A 46 -22.96 13.75 -1.99
N GLY A 47 -23.56 13.40 -3.14
CA GLY A 47 -23.69 14.28 -4.30
C GLY A 47 -22.40 14.54 -5.09
N THR A 48 -21.28 13.87 -4.75
CA THR A 48 -19.99 13.98 -5.47
C THR A 48 -19.28 12.64 -5.58
N ASP A 49 -18.83 12.28 -6.79
CA ASP A 49 -18.05 11.05 -7.07
C ASP A 49 -16.54 11.28 -6.84
N SER A 50 -16.19 11.98 -5.77
CA SER A 50 -14.81 12.33 -5.45
C SER A 50 -14.51 12.17 -3.97
N VAL A 51 -13.32 11.70 -3.67
CA VAL A 51 -12.80 11.65 -2.30
C VAL A 51 -12.02 12.93 -2.03
N LYS A 52 -12.22 13.49 -0.83
CA LYS A 52 -11.55 14.69 -0.35
C LYS A 52 -10.63 14.32 0.82
N TRP A 53 -9.36 14.68 0.72
CA TRP A 53 -8.43 14.73 1.84
C TRP A 53 -8.17 16.20 2.18
N GLU A 54 -7.96 16.48 3.46
CA GLU A 54 -7.65 17.81 3.94
C GLU A 54 -6.28 17.79 4.60
N ARG A 55 -5.36 18.60 4.07
CA ARG A 55 -4.07 18.82 4.71
C ARG A 55 -4.13 20.11 5.51
N ILE A 56 -3.81 20.01 6.79
CA ILE A 56 -3.62 21.17 7.66
C ILE A 56 -2.15 21.57 7.55
N GLU A 57 -1.90 22.79 7.08
CA GLU A 57 -0.53 23.29 6.96
C GLU A 57 0.07 23.58 8.34
N ASN A 58 1.39 23.43 8.48
CA ASN A 58 2.06 23.68 9.74
C ASN A 58 1.96 25.16 10.13
N LEU A 59 1.73 25.43 11.42
CA LEU A 59 1.71 26.79 11.93
C LEU A 59 3.13 27.37 11.95
N THR A 60 3.24 28.67 11.67
CA THR A 60 4.52 29.37 11.80
C THR A 60 5.00 29.33 13.26
N PRO A 61 6.29 29.09 13.53
CA PRO A 61 6.81 29.10 14.90
C PRO A 61 6.49 30.42 15.62
N ALA A 62 5.93 30.33 16.83
CA ALA A 62 5.67 31.49 17.67
C ALA A 62 7.00 31.96 18.30
N THR A 63 7.68 32.91 17.66
CA THR A 63 8.98 33.42 18.13
C THR A 63 8.87 34.61 19.07
N THR A 64 7.66 35.17 19.24
CA THR A 64 7.40 36.32 20.12
C THR A 64 7.00 35.85 21.52
N PRO A 65 7.75 36.23 22.58
CA PRO A 65 7.37 35.93 23.96
C PRO A 65 6.04 36.56 24.31
N LEU A 66 5.28 35.84 25.13
CA LEU A 66 4.01 36.30 25.63
C LEU A 66 4.22 37.29 26.78
N SER A 67 3.67 38.49 26.67
CA SER A 67 3.67 39.45 27.78
C SER A 67 2.56 39.11 28.79
N GLU A 68 2.77 39.55 30.03
CA GLU A 68 1.71 39.58 31.04
C GLU A 68 0.54 40.43 30.56
N LEU A 69 -0.68 39.99 30.85
CA LEU A 69 -1.88 40.79 30.62
C LEU A 69 -1.98 41.81 31.76
N SER A 70 -1.66 43.07 31.48
CA SER A 70 -1.79 44.17 32.45
C SER A 70 -2.93 45.12 32.03
N GLY A 71 -3.61 45.72 33.01
CA GLY A 71 -4.73 46.65 32.81
C GLY A 71 -6.13 46.00 32.85
N SER A 72 -7.16 46.78 32.47
CA SER A 72 -8.54 46.27 32.37
C SER A 72 -8.67 45.27 31.22
N LEU A 73 -9.13 44.06 31.53
CA LEU A 73 -9.28 42.96 30.57
C LEU A 73 -10.32 43.31 29.50
N SER A 74 -9.91 43.26 28.23
CA SER A 74 -10.79 43.32 27.06
C SER A 74 -10.68 42.02 26.27
N LEU A 75 -11.82 41.50 25.78
CA LEU A 75 -11.89 40.21 25.08
C LEU A 75 -11.99 40.40 23.56
N PRO A 76 -11.30 39.57 22.75
CA PRO A 76 -10.38 38.51 23.15
C PRO A 76 -9.00 39.07 23.55
N THR A 77 -8.40 38.49 24.58
CA THR A 77 -7.09 38.94 25.10
C THR A 77 -5.91 38.56 24.21
N ARG A 78 -6.10 37.61 23.28
CA ARG A 78 -5.13 37.22 22.25
C ARG A 78 -5.83 36.83 20.96
N THR A 79 -5.15 37.07 19.85
CA THR A 79 -5.61 36.66 18.52
C THR A 79 -5.17 35.23 18.24
N GLY A 80 -6.13 34.34 17.98
CA GLY A 80 -5.85 33.00 17.48
C GLY A 80 -5.41 33.05 16.01
N VAL A 81 -4.63 32.05 15.60
CA VAL A 81 -4.29 31.85 14.19
C VAL A 81 -5.28 30.85 13.59
N VAL A 82 -5.84 31.17 12.42
CA VAL A 82 -6.64 30.21 11.64
C VAL A 82 -5.67 29.41 10.77
N PRO A 83 -5.63 28.06 10.90
CA PRO A 83 -4.76 27.24 10.08
C PRO A 83 -5.20 27.28 8.61
N THR A 84 -4.24 27.21 7.70
CA THR A 84 -4.54 27.02 6.27
C THR A 84 -4.88 25.55 6.04
N ILE A 85 -6.02 25.29 5.41
CA ILE A 85 -6.48 23.96 5.05
C ILE A 85 -6.47 23.85 3.53
N THR A 86 -5.67 22.93 3.00
CA THR A 86 -5.58 22.66 1.56
C THR A 86 -6.42 21.42 1.22
N PRO A 87 -7.56 21.56 0.52
CA PRO A 87 -8.35 20.42 0.08
C PRO A 87 -7.70 19.76 -1.14
N ILE A 88 -7.55 18.44 -1.09
CA ILE A 88 -7.05 17.63 -2.19
C ILE A 88 -8.17 16.67 -2.58
N THR A 89 -8.64 16.76 -3.82
CA THR A 89 -9.70 15.89 -4.33
C THR A 89 -9.18 14.97 -5.42
N ALA A 90 -9.74 13.77 -5.49
CA ALA A 90 -9.52 12.85 -6.61
C ALA A 90 -10.82 12.16 -7.00
N ALA A 91 -11.04 12.03 -8.31
CA ALA A 91 -12.18 11.33 -8.86
C ALA A 91 -12.06 9.83 -8.62
N MET A 92 -13.16 9.23 -8.18
CA MET A 92 -13.20 7.81 -7.90
C MET A 92 -13.53 7.01 -9.16
N LEU A 93 -12.86 5.87 -9.33
CA LEU A 93 -13.13 4.96 -10.44
C LEU A 93 -13.53 3.59 -9.92
N LYS A 94 -14.37 2.91 -10.70
CA LYS A 94 -14.88 1.59 -10.40
C LYS A 94 -14.13 0.54 -11.20
N TYR A 95 -13.71 -0.51 -10.53
CA TYR A 95 -13.01 -1.64 -11.11
C TYR A 95 -13.76 -2.94 -10.78
N GLY A 96 -13.52 -3.98 -11.56
CA GLY A 96 -14.10 -5.29 -11.31
C GLY A 96 -13.75 -6.28 -12.40
N ASN A 97 -13.95 -7.56 -12.07
CA ASN A 97 -13.75 -8.67 -13.00
C ASN A 97 -14.76 -9.78 -12.70
N THR A 98 -15.08 -10.59 -13.70
CA THR A 98 -16.11 -11.64 -13.62
C THR A 98 -15.62 -12.93 -14.26
N ILE A 99 -15.89 -14.05 -13.58
CA ILE A 99 -15.81 -15.40 -14.11
C ILE A 99 -17.23 -15.93 -14.25
N PHE A 100 -17.54 -16.53 -15.40
CA PHE A 100 -18.82 -17.22 -15.62
C PHE A 100 -18.60 -18.73 -15.41
N LEU A 101 -19.44 -19.34 -14.59
CA LEU A 101 -19.47 -20.78 -14.37
C LEU A 101 -20.68 -21.38 -15.09
N THR A 102 -20.48 -22.52 -15.75
CA THR A 102 -21.57 -23.26 -16.38
C THR A 102 -22.16 -24.28 -15.40
N GLU A 103 -23.44 -24.57 -15.56
CA GLU A 103 -24.21 -25.50 -14.71
C GLU A 103 -23.53 -26.87 -14.58
N GLU A 104 -23.01 -27.45 -15.66
CA GLU A 104 -22.38 -28.78 -15.62
C GLU A 104 -21.12 -28.78 -14.75
N VAL A 105 -20.40 -27.65 -14.70
CA VAL A 105 -19.22 -27.47 -13.87
C VAL A 105 -19.61 -27.28 -12.40
N GLU A 106 -20.72 -26.60 -12.12
CA GLU A 106 -21.26 -26.47 -10.77
C GLU A 106 -21.73 -27.82 -10.21
N LEU A 107 -22.50 -28.60 -10.96
CA LEU A 107 -23.01 -29.93 -10.55
C LEU A 107 -21.89 -30.93 -10.19
N MET A 108 -20.72 -30.82 -10.84
CA MET A 108 -19.62 -31.77 -10.66
C MET A 108 -18.67 -31.43 -9.50
N SER A 109 -18.64 -30.18 -8.99
CA SER A 109 -17.71 -29.78 -7.90
C SER A 109 -18.00 -28.40 -7.26
N VAL A 110 -19.15 -28.24 -6.59
CA VAL A 110 -19.69 -26.95 -6.09
C VAL A 110 -18.74 -26.17 -5.14
N ASN A 111 -18.25 -26.78 -4.06
CA ASN A 111 -17.67 -25.99 -2.94
C ASN A 111 -16.15 -25.76 -3.03
N ALA A 112 -15.40 -26.72 -3.57
CA ALA A 112 -13.94 -26.64 -3.63
C ALA A 112 -13.45 -25.76 -4.79
N ARG A 113 -14.19 -25.72 -5.92
CA ARG A 113 -13.80 -24.92 -7.08
C ARG A 113 -14.21 -23.46 -6.94
N ALA A 114 -15.43 -23.16 -6.48
CA ALA A 114 -15.89 -21.78 -6.28
C ALA A 114 -14.97 -21.01 -5.31
N SER A 115 -14.54 -21.65 -4.22
CA SER A 115 -13.61 -21.03 -3.25
C SER A 115 -12.23 -20.73 -3.87
N LYS A 116 -11.70 -21.61 -4.73
CA LYS A 116 -10.43 -21.40 -5.44
C LYS A 116 -10.54 -20.29 -6.48
N LEU A 117 -11.64 -20.26 -7.23
CA LEU A 117 -11.91 -19.21 -8.21
C LEU A 117 -12.09 -17.84 -7.52
N MET A 118 -12.72 -17.82 -6.35
CA MET A 118 -12.80 -16.62 -5.52
C MET A 118 -11.44 -16.16 -5.01
N PHE A 119 -10.55 -17.09 -4.66
CA PHE A 119 -9.16 -16.76 -4.33
C PHE A 119 -8.44 -16.12 -5.52
N THR A 120 -8.55 -16.70 -6.71
CA THR A 120 -7.98 -16.14 -7.95
C THR A 120 -8.56 -14.76 -8.27
N LEU A 121 -9.87 -14.56 -8.09
CA LEU A 121 -10.51 -13.24 -8.24
C LEU A 121 -9.99 -12.24 -7.20
N GLY A 122 -9.71 -12.68 -5.98
CA GLY A 122 -9.09 -11.85 -4.96
C GLY A 122 -7.64 -11.47 -5.31
N GLU A 123 -6.84 -12.40 -5.82
CA GLU A 123 -5.50 -12.08 -6.32
C GLU A 123 -5.56 -11.06 -7.46
N ASN A 124 -6.47 -11.25 -8.42
CA ASN A 124 -6.70 -10.31 -9.51
C ASN A 124 -7.11 -8.92 -9.00
N ALA A 125 -7.99 -8.86 -7.99
CA ALA A 125 -8.41 -7.61 -7.38
C ALA A 125 -7.24 -6.89 -6.69
N GLY A 126 -6.45 -7.62 -5.89
CA GLY A 126 -5.29 -7.07 -5.21
C GLY A 126 -4.21 -6.58 -6.18
N GLN A 127 -3.90 -7.36 -7.22
CA GLN A 127 -2.97 -6.94 -8.28
C GLN A 127 -3.44 -5.69 -9.01
N THR A 128 -4.74 -5.60 -9.33
CA THR A 128 -5.34 -4.41 -9.94
C THR A 128 -5.14 -3.19 -9.05
N TYR A 129 -5.44 -3.32 -7.75
CA TYR A 129 -5.33 -2.23 -6.79
C TYR A 129 -3.88 -1.79 -6.59
N ASN A 130 -2.97 -2.76 -6.53
CA ASN A 130 -1.54 -2.51 -6.39
C ASN A 130 -0.98 -1.76 -7.60
N ALA A 131 -1.31 -2.19 -8.82
CA ALA A 131 -0.84 -1.55 -10.06
C ALA A 131 -1.36 -0.11 -10.20
N LEU A 132 -2.63 0.12 -9.86
CA LEU A 132 -3.23 1.45 -9.89
C LEU A 132 -2.58 2.38 -8.85
N MET A 133 -2.30 1.88 -7.64
CA MET A 133 -1.55 2.66 -6.65
C MET A 133 -0.10 2.88 -7.07
N ALA A 134 0.58 1.89 -7.65
CA ALA A 134 1.93 2.06 -8.18
C ALA A 134 1.99 3.23 -9.20
N ALA A 135 0.99 3.37 -10.07
CA ALA A 135 0.89 4.50 -11.00
C ALA A 135 0.73 5.86 -10.29
N VAL A 136 0.04 5.90 -9.14
CA VAL A 136 -0.07 7.11 -8.29
C VAL A 136 1.29 7.48 -7.71
N TYR A 137 2.04 6.51 -7.20
CA TYR A 137 3.39 6.73 -6.67
C TYR A 137 4.37 7.17 -7.77
N ALA A 138 4.26 6.59 -8.97
CA ALA A 138 5.08 6.96 -10.13
C ALA A 138 4.89 8.41 -10.61
N ALA A 139 3.79 9.07 -10.21
CA ALA A 139 3.56 10.50 -10.46
C ALA A 139 4.32 11.42 -9.48
N ALA A 140 4.98 10.87 -8.45
CA ALA A 140 5.80 11.67 -7.53
C ALA A 140 7.02 12.29 -8.24
N THR A 141 7.35 13.52 -7.85
CA THR A 141 8.33 14.36 -8.56
C THR A 141 9.73 14.34 -7.95
N GLN A 142 9.87 13.98 -6.67
CA GLN A 142 11.18 13.89 -6.03
C GLN A 142 11.87 12.60 -6.47
N ILE A 143 12.97 12.74 -7.20
CA ILE A 143 13.72 11.61 -7.75
C ILE A 143 15.16 11.68 -7.28
N ARG A 144 15.67 10.55 -6.82
CA ARG A 144 17.06 10.30 -6.50
C ARG A 144 17.55 9.18 -7.41
N TYR A 145 18.49 9.52 -8.28
CA TYR A 145 19.20 8.52 -9.09
C TYR A 145 20.32 7.89 -8.27
N ALA A 146 20.53 6.57 -8.44
CA ALA A 146 21.62 5.85 -7.79
C ALA A 146 22.96 6.55 -8.04
N ASN A 147 23.84 6.55 -7.04
CA ASN A 147 25.14 7.21 -7.10
C ASN A 147 25.07 8.73 -7.43
N SER A 148 23.93 9.39 -7.17
CA SER A 148 23.73 10.83 -7.37
C SER A 148 23.90 11.33 -8.81
N VAL A 149 23.70 10.47 -9.80
CA VAL A 149 23.88 10.85 -11.20
C VAL A 149 22.80 11.83 -11.70
N ALA A 150 23.05 12.50 -12.81
CA ALA A 150 22.19 13.58 -13.31
C ALA A 150 20.90 13.10 -13.99
N GLY A 151 20.85 11.84 -14.44
CA GLY A 151 19.68 11.31 -15.14
C GLY A 151 19.67 9.79 -15.26
N VAL A 152 18.56 9.27 -15.77
CA VAL A 152 18.29 7.81 -15.89
C VAL A 152 19.36 7.10 -16.73
N THR A 153 19.79 7.71 -17.83
CA THR A 153 20.78 7.13 -18.77
C THR A 153 22.17 6.99 -18.21
N THR A 154 22.45 7.64 -17.09
CA THR A 154 23.76 7.63 -16.43
C THR A 154 23.79 6.74 -15.20
N ILE A 155 22.69 6.05 -14.88
CA ILE A 155 22.65 5.10 -13.75
C ILE A 155 23.43 3.86 -14.14
N ILE A 156 24.44 3.52 -13.35
CA ILE A 156 25.33 2.37 -13.55
C ILE A 156 25.45 1.46 -12.32
N THR A 157 24.69 1.74 -11.25
CA THR A 157 24.80 1.02 -9.96
C THR A 157 23.45 0.56 -9.43
N SER A 158 23.47 -0.48 -8.60
CA SER A 158 22.35 -0.83 -7.72
C SER A 158 22.21 0.17 -6.56
N MET A 159 21.17 -0.01 -5.74
CA MET A 159 20.89 0.87 -4.60
C MET A 159 22.03 0.89 -3.60
N ALA A 160 22.50 2.08 -3.21
CA ALA A 160 23.47 2.23 -2.13
C ALA A 160 22.83 2.80 -0.86
N VAL A 161 23.45 2.53 0.29
CA VAL A 161 23.04 3.12 1.59
C VAL A 161 23.00 4.66 1.53
N ALA A 162 23.87 5.28 0.71
CA ALA A 162 23.90 6.72 0.52
C ALA A 162 22.61 7.26 -0.14
N ASP A 163 21.99 6.52 -1.06
CA ASP A 163 20.75 6.92 -1.72
C ASP A 163 19.56 6.86 -0.76
N ILE A 164 19.51 5.82 0.08
CA ILE A 164 18.51 5.70 1.15
C ILE A 164 18.66 6.85 2.16
N LYS A 165 19.89 7.12 2.62
CA LYS A 165 20.17 8.23 3.54
C LYS A 165 19.80 9.58 2.92
N SER A 166 20.03 9.77 1.62
CA SER A 166 19.62 10.98 0.90
C SER A 166 18.11 11.14 0.91
N ALA A 167 17.34 10.09 0.58
CA ALA A 167 15.88 10.14 0.62
C ALA A 167 15.34 10.47 2.02
N VAL A 168 15.88 9.80 3.04
CA VAL A 168 15.54 10.05 4.45
C VAL A 168 15.83 11.50 4.84
N ASN A 169 16.98 12.05 4.42
CA ASN A 169 17.34 13.45 4.69
C ASN A 169 16.40 14.44 3.99
N VAL A 170 16.04 14.19 2.73
CA VAL A 170 15.08 15.04 1.99
C VAL A 170 13.75 15.13 2.73
N ILE A 171 13.21 14.00 3.19
CA ILE A 171 11.93 13.97 3.92
C ILE A 171 12.07 14.63 5.30
N ASN A 172 13.14 14.34 6.05
CA ASN A 172 13.39 14.96 7.36
C ASN A 172 13.46 16.48 7.27
N ARG A 173 14.13 17.04 6.24
CA ARG A 173 14.24 18.49 6.02
C ARG A 173 12.91 19.17 5.76
N GLN A 174 11.90 18.40 5.36
CA GLN A 174 10.56 18.88 5.06
C GLN A 174 9.56 18.53 6.19
N GLY A 175 10.05 18.06 7.33
CA GLY A 175 9.21 17.74 8.49
C GLY A 175 8.28 16.54 8.30
N GLY A 176 8.60 15.63 7.38
CA GLY A 176 7.78 14.44 7.16
C GLY A 176 7.81 13.50 8.37
N GLN A 177 6.63 13.09 8.83
CA GLN A 177 6.49 12.19 9.97
C GLN A 177 6.75 10.73 9.58
N LYS A 178 7.26 9.95 10.52
CA LYS A 178 7.56 8.53 10.34
C LYS A 178 6.34 7.68 10.71
N PHE A 179 6.20 6.51 10.09
CA PHE A 179 5.05 5.63 10.33
C PHE A 179 5.11 4.93 11.69
N MET A 180 6.25 4.29 11.95
CA MET A 180 6.42 3.41 13.10
C MET A 180 7.23 4.11 14.18
N ALA A 181 6.81 3.93 15.43
CA ALA A 181 7.59 4.33 16.60
C ALA A 181 8.82 3.43 16.80
N ASP A 182 9.72 3.86 17.67
CA ASP A 182 10.89 3.05 18.05
C ASP A 182 10.44 1.71 18.67
N GLY A 183 11.00 0.61 18.17
CA GLY A 183 10.85 -0.71 18.77
C GLY A 183 12.01 -0.97 19.73
N PHE A 184 11.70 -1.12 21.02
CA PHE A 184 12.67 -1.50 22.03
C PHE A 184 13.08 -2.97 21.84
N GLY A 185 14.38 -3.24 21.87
CA GLY A 185 14.89 -4.62 21.83
C GLY A 185 14.39 -5.43 23.02
N SER A 186 14.28 -6.74 22.85
CA SER A 186 13.83 -7.66 23.90
C SER A 186 15.02 -8.37 24.56
N THR A 187 14.81 -9.03 25.69
CA THR A 187 15.80 -9.96 26.30
C THR A 187 15.91 -11.27 25.49
N ASN A 188 15.01 -11.49 24.53
CA ASN A 188 15.03 -12.66 23.66
C ASN A 188 16.26 -12.65 22.75
N VAL A 189 16.92 -13.81 22.64
CA VAL A 189 18.10 -14.02 21.78
C VAL A 189 17.74 -13.72 20.33
N GLY A 190 18.57 -12.91 19.65
CA GLY A 190 18.38 -12.55 18.23
C GLY A 190 17.46 -11.34 18.00
N SER A 191 16.96 -10.69 19.05
CA SER A 191 16.17 -9.47 18.91
C SER A 191 17.06 -8.24 18.70
N ALA A 192 16.65 -7.36 17.78
CA ALA A 192 17.34 -6.11 17.48
C ALA A 192 16.41 -4.89 17.73
N PRO A 193 16.89 -3.82 18.39
CA PRO A 193 16.13 -2.59 18.48
C PRO A 193 16.01 -1.97 17.08
N ILE A 194 14.84 -1.42 16.79
CA ILE A 194 14.57 -0.77 15.51
C ILE A 194 14.12 0.66 15.74
N ARG A 195 14.75 1.60 15.01
CA ARG A 195 14.37 3.00 15.06
C ARG A 195 13.07 3.28 14.30
N SER A 196 12.45 4.39 14.66
CA SER A 196 11.34 4.99 13.94
C SER A 196 11.75 5.19 12.49
N SER A 197 10.88 4.75 11.58
CA SER A 197 11.24 4.60 10.17
C SER A 197 10.14 5.07 9.23
N TYR A 198 10.55 5.53 8.05
CA TYR A 198 9.68 5.73 6.89
C TYR A 198 9.31 4.39 6.26
N MET A 199 8.30 4.38 5.39
CA MET A 199 7.93 3.19 4.63
C MET A 199 8.70 3.17 3.32
N GLY A 200 9.27 2.02 2.98
CA GLY A 200 9.94 1.75 1.72
C GLY A 200 9.14 0.73 0.92
N ILE A 201 8.98 0.93 -0.38
CA ILE A 201 8.42 -0.07 -1.29
C ILE A 201 9.40 -0.26 -2.45
N CYS A 202 9.78 -1.50 -2.75
CA CYS A 202 10.67 -1.82 -3.87
C CYS A 202 10.15 -3.02 -4.68
N HIS A 203 10.75 -3.23 -5.86
CA HIS A 203 10.55 -4.45 -6.61
C HIS A 203 11.22 -5.64 -5.92
N VAL A 204 10.72 -6.86 -6.15
CA VAL A 204 11.31 -8.09 -5.61
C VAL A 204 12.75 -8.33 -6.09
N ASP A 205 13.11 -7.87 -7.28
CA ASP A 205 14.50 -7.96 -7.78
C ASP A 205 15.47 -7.13 -6.95
N VAL A 206 15.04 -5.93 -6.53
CA VAL A 206 15.85 -4.99 -5.74
C VAL A 206 15.95 -5.42 -4.27
N GLU A 207 15.12 -6.36 -3.83
CA GLU A 207 15.07 -6.82 -2.45
C GLU A 207 16.42 -7.36 -1.98
N GLU A 208 17.04 -8.25 -2.77
CA GLU A 208 18.32 -8.88 -2.40
C GLU A 208 19.46 -7.85 -2.41
N ASP A 209 19.44 -6.90 -3.34
CA ASP A 209 20.39 -5.79 -3.36
C ASP A 209 20.34 -4.99 -2.06
N ILE A 210 19.15 -4.75 -1.50
CA ILE A 210 18.96 -4.06 -0.21
C ILE A 210 19.41 -4.94 0.96
N ARG A 211 19.11 -6.25 0.94
CA ARG A 211 19.51 -7.21 1.99
C ARG A 211 21.03 -7.31 2.15
N LEU A 212 21.77 -7.17 1.05
CA LEU A 212 23.24 -7.20 1.04
C LEU A 212 23.88 -5.89 1.54
N LEU A 213 23.11 -4.81 1.70
CA LEU A 213 23.66 -3.54 2.19
C LEU A 213 24.02 -3.62 3.68
N SER A 214 25.17 -3.02 4.02
CA SER A 214 25.65 -2.96 5.39
C SER A 214 24.67 -2.24 6.32
N GLY A 215 24.35 -2.90 7.44
CA GLY A 215 23.41 -2.39 8.46
C GLY A 215 21.95 -2.73 8.19
N PHE A 216 21.66 -3.62 7.24
CA PHE A 216 20.34 -4.20 7.07
C PHE A 216 19.97 -5.04 8.30
N VAL A 217 18.74 -4.86 8.79
CA VAL A 217 18.16 -5.65 9.87
C VAL A 217 16.97 -6.41 9.31
N PRO A 218 17.01 -7.76 9.30
CA PRO A 218 15.91 -8.57 8.77
C PRO A 218 14.67 -8.48 9.67
N VAL A 219 13.48 -8.58 9.08
CA VAL A 219 12.19 -8.42 9.79
C VAL A 219 12.02 -9.41 10.94
N GLU A 220 12.58 -10.61 10.82
CA GLU A 220 12.54 -11.68 11.82
C GLU A 220 13.16 -11.25 13.16
N ASN A 221 14.13 -10.33 13.12
CA ASN A 221 14.80 -9.84 14.30
C ASN A 221 13.95 -8.85 15.10
N TYR A 222 12.82 -8.34 14.58
CA TYR A 222 12.00 -7.35 15.28
C TYR A 222 10.47 -7.52 15.14
N GLY A 223 9.98 -8.27 14.15
CA GLY A 223 8.56 -8.42 13.84
C GLY A 223 7.73 -9.10 14.93
N GLY A 224 8.38 -9.74 15.91
CA GLY A 224 7.70 -10.34 17.06
C GLY A 224 7.19 -9.35 18.11
N TYR A 225 7.63 -8.08 18.08
CA TYR A 225 7.30 -7.09 19.12
C TYR A 225 7.09 -5.66 18.59
N THR A 226 7.12 -5.46 17.28
CA THR A 226 6.70 -4.21 16.62
C THR A 226 5.69 -4.54 15.54
N GLU A 227 4.77 -3.61 15.27
CA GLU A 227 3.88 -3.73 14.13
C GLU A 227 4.70 -3.72 12.83
N THR A 228 4.36 -4.64 11.93
CA THR A 228 5.02 -4.79 10.63
C THR A 228 4.00 -4.60 9.51
N PHE A 229 4.47 -4.08 8.39
CA PHE A 229 3.65 -4.00 7.20
C PHE A 229 3.58 -5.37 6.49
N PRO A 230 2.47 -5.68 5.78
CA PRO A 230 2.44 -6.81 4.86
C PRO A 230 3.59 -6.72 3.86
N PHE A 231 4.32 -7.82 3.65
CA PHE A 231 5.51 -7.93 2.79
C PHE A 231 6.73 -7.14 3.25
N GLU A 232 6.76 -6.70 4.51
CA GLU A 232 7.97 -6.15 5.08
C GLU A 232 9.06 -7.23 5.19
N PHE A 233 10.22 -7.01 4.59
CA PHE A 233 11.34 -7.95 4.63
C PHE A 233 12.48 -7.47 5.54
N GLY A 234 12.53 -6.18 5.87
CA GLY A 234 13.50 -5.67 6.83
C GLY A 234 13.63 -4.16 6.84
N ALA A 235 14.60 -3.68 7.62
CA ALA A 235 14.83 -2.27 7.84
C ALA A 235 16.29 -1.87 7.55
N LEU A 236 16.45 -0.72 6.91
CA LEU A 236 17.75 -0.15 6.61
C LEU A 236 17.67 1.38 6.54
N GLY A 237 18.67 2.07 7.07
CA GLY A 237 18.79 3.52 6.87
C GLY A 237 17.70 4.40 7.50
N GLY A 238 16.76 3.83 8.28
CA GLY A 238 15.58 4.53 8.80
C GLY A 238 14.36 4.38 7.90
N VAL A 239 14.35 3.34 7.05
CA VAL A 239 13.27 2.92 6.18
C VAL A 239 12.99 1.44 6.46
N ARG A 240 11.71 1.07 6.58
CA ARG A 240 11.24 -0.33 6.63
C ARG A 240 10.70 -0.69 5.26
N TRP A 241 11.29 -1.70 4.63
CA TRP A 241 11.08 -2.01 3.23
C TRP A 241 10.08 -3.15 3.06
N CYS A 242 9.11 -2.92 2.16
CA CYS A 242 8.21 -3.93 1.63
C CYS A 242 8.55 -4.21 0.17
N SER A 243 8.44 -5.46 -0.26
CA SER A 243 8.65 -5.83 -1.67
C SER A 243 7.33 -6.17 -2.37
N THR A 244 7.30 -5.96 -3.69
CA THR A 244 6.15 -6.32 -4.53
C THR A 244 6.56 -6.62 -5.96
N GLU A 245 5.92 -7.62 -6.57
CA GLU A 245 6.14 -8.07 -7.96
C GLU A 245 5.64 -7.07 -9.02
N LEU A 246 4.84 -6.08 -8.61
CA LEU A 246 4.24 -5.08 -9.49
C LEU A 246 4.82 -3.68 -9.30
N SER A 247 5.96 -3.55 -8.61
CA SER A 247 6.64 -2.26 -8.51
C SER A 247 7.13 -1.84 -9.90
N THR A 248 6.88 -0.60 -10.27
CA THR A 248 7.15 -0.04 -11.60
C THR A 248 8.60 -0.24 -12.05
N LEU A 249 8.81 -1.20 -12.96
CA LEU A 249 9.85 -1.10 -13.98
C LEU A 249 9.51 0.13 -14.83
N ILE A 250 10.34 1.17 -14.76
CA ILE A 250 10.00 2.50 -15.33
C ILE A 250 10.29 2.53 -16.82
N THR A 251 11.35 1.83 -17.20
CA THR A 251 11.93 1.90 -18.53
C THR A 251 12.80 0.66 -18.69
N SER A 252 12.43 -0.23 -19.60
CA SER A 252 13.38 -1.15 -20.18
C SER A 252 14.49 -0.33 -20.85
N ASP A 253 15.72 -0.78 -20.73
CA ASP A 253 16.84 -0.30 -21.53
C ASP A 253 17.23 1.18 -21.36
N ALA A 254 17.00 1.76 -20.18
CA ALA A 254 17.37 3.16 -19.94
C ALA A 254 18.64 3.33 -19.12
N GLY A 255 19.08 2.34 -18.34
CA GLY A 255 20.35 2.39 -17.63
C GLY A 255 21.52 2.05 -18.54
N THR A 256 22.71 2.56 -18.24
CA THR A 256 23.96 2.12 -18.89
C THR A 256 24.75 1.23 -17.93
N THR A 257 25.64 0.39 -18.43
CA THR A 257 26.43 -0.53 -17.57
C THR A 257 27.81 0.08 -17.29
N GLU A 258 28.29 -0.05 -16.04
CA GLU A 258 29.73 -0.06 -15.79
C GLU A 258 30.26 -1.49 -15.99
N ALA A 259 31.47 -1.64 -16.54
CA ALA A 259 32.06 -2.96 -16.75
C ALA A 259 32.29 -3.67 -15.41
N GLY A 260 31.63 -4.83 -15.19
CA GLY A 260 31.97 -5.75 -14.09
C GLY A 260 30.82 -6.29 -13.24
N THR A 261 29.57 -5.85 -13.45
CA THR A 261 28.38 -6.42 -12.77
C THR A 261 27.28 -6.72 -13.80
N THR A 262 26.70 -7.93 -13.73
CA THR A 262 25.54 -8.30 -14.55
C THR A 262 24.27 -7.77 -13.89
N PHE A 263 23.86 -6.56 -14.28
CA PHE A 263 22.54 -6.04 -13.94
C PHE A 263 21.48 -6.64 -14.86
N ARG A 264 20.22 -6.70 -14.39
CA ARG A 264 19.08 -7.09 -15.22
C ARG A 264 18.86 -6.08 -16.35
N GLY A 265 18.53 -6.57 -17.55
CA GLY A 265 18.26 -5.76 -18.73
C GLY A 265 18.19 -6.57 -20.02
N THR A 266 17.84 -5.92 -21.13
CA THR A 266 17.76 -6.58 -22.45
C THR A 266 19.14 -6.88 -23.04
N SER A 267 20.19 -6.16 -22.61
CA SER A 267 21.56 -6.38 -23.09
C SER A 267 22.62 -6.03 -22.05
N SER A 268 23.89 -6.35 -22.34
CA SER A 268 25.03 -5.98 -21.49
C SER A 268 25.34 -4.48 -21.44
N VAL A 269 24.60 -3.64 -22.18
CA VAL A 269 24.76 -2.17 -22.23
C VAL A 269 23.50 -1.44 -21.73
N LEU A 270 22.35 -2.08 -21.85
CA LEU A 270 21.04 -1.49 -21.58
C LEU A 270 20.39 -2.25 -20.43
N ASN A 271 20.39 -1.61 -19.26
CA ASN A 271 19.90 -2.20 -18.02
C ASN A 271 18.51 -1.66 -17.68
N ASP A 272 17.73 -2.48 -16.99
CA ASP A 272 16.42 -2.12 -16.46
C ASP A 272 16.57 -1.19 -15.25
N VAL A 273 15.75 -0.14 -15.23
CA VAL A 273 15.73 0.83 -14.13
C VAL A 273 14.46 0.65 -13.30
N TYR A 274 14.66 0.36 -12.02
CA TYR A 274 13.60 0.13 -11.05
C TYR A 274 13.30 1.41 -10.28
N ASP A 275 12.01 1.72 -10.07
CA ASP A 275 11.57 2.69 -9.06
C ASP A 275 11.37 1.96 -7.73
N SER A 276 12.04 2.45 -6.70
CA SER A 276 11.70 2.19 -5.30
C SER A 276 11.22 3.49 -4.65
N TYR A 277 10.36 3.40 -3.66
CA TYR A 277 9.71 4.56 -3.05
C TYR A 277 10.02 4.62 -1.56
N VAL A 278 10.40 5.79 -1.05
CA VAL A 278 10.50 6.09 0.38
C VAL A 278 9.46 7.15 0.71
N VAL A 279 8.57 6.83 1.65
CA VAL A 279 7.34 7.59 1.89
C VAL A 279 7.19 7.91 3.36
N ALA A 280 6.78 9.15 3.64
CA ALA A 280 6.40 9.60 4.98
C ALA A 280 4.92 9.34 5.28
N MET A 281 4.57 9.39 6.57
CA MET A 281 3.17 9.37 6.98
C MET A 281 2.40 10.52 6.34
N ASP A 282 1.14 10.27 6.00
CA ASP A 282 0.21 11.20 5.36
C ASP A 282 0.62 11.74 3.97
N ALA A 283 1.63 11.15 3.34
CA ALA A 283 2.10 11.59 2.02
C ALA A 283 1.21 11.11 0.87
N VAL A 284 0.53 9.97 1.03
CA VAL A 284 -0.33 9.35 0.01
C VAL A 284 -1.66 8.93 0.63
N GLY A 285 -2.75 9.28 -0.04
CA GLY A 285 -4.10 8.90 0.32
C GLY A 285 -4.62 7.81 -0.62
N SER A 286 -5.39 6.88 -0.08
CA SER A 286 -6.09 5.88 -0.88
C SER A 286 -7.48 5.58 -0.31
N VAL A 287 -8.37 5.15 -1.19
CA VAL A 287 -9.63 4.51 -0.82
C VAL A 287 -9.66 3.19 -1.56
N GLY A 288 -9.85 2.09 -0.82
CA GLY A 288 -9.62 0.75 -1.31
C GLY A 288 -9.65 -0.28 -0.18
N LEU A 289 -8.83 -1.32 -0.30
CA LEU A 289 -8.67 -2.44 0.63
C LEU A 289 -8.31 -2.07 2.09
N ALA A 290 -8.14 -0.78 2.40
CA ALA A 290 -7.76 -0.25 3.70
C ALA A 290 -8.96 -0.02 4.66
N GLU A 291 -10.21 -0.04 4.18
CA GLU A 291 -11.38 0.11 5.04
C GLU A 291 -11.91 -1.25 5.55
N ASN A 292 -12.16 -1.34 6.86
CA ASN A 292 -12.76 -2.53 7.49
C ASN A 292 -14.22 -2.70 7.07
N HIS A 293 -14.58 -3.92 6.68
CA HIS A 293 -15.88 -4.27 6.13
C HIS A 293 -16.93 -4.48 7.24
N THR A 294 -18.03 -3.73 7.24
CA THR A 294 -19.19 -3.95 8.13
C THR A 294 -20.10 -5.07 7.62
N ASN A 295 -20.60 -5.90 8.54
CA ASN A 295 -21.45 -7.06 8.24
C ASN A 295 -22.82 -6.65 7.63
N LYS A 296 -22.95 -6.88 6.31
CA LYS A 296 -24.16 -7.13 5.51
C LYS A 296 -25.37 -6.16 5.53
N SER A 297 -25.43 -5.16 6.39
CA SER A 297 -26.51 -4.15 6.37
C SER A 297 -25.90 -2.74 6.33
N TYR A 298 -26.08 -2.03 5.22
CA TYR A 298 -25.68 -0.63 5.09
C TYR A 298 -26.88 0.28 5.38
N MET A 299 -26.77 1.11 6.39
CA MET A 299 -27.65 2.24 6.64
C MET A 299 -27.18 3.47 5.84
N SER A 300 -28.02 4.50 5.74
CA SER A 300 -27.61 5.78 5.14
C SER A 300 -26.52 6.40 6.03
N GLY A 301 -25.35 6.68 5.46
CA GLY A 301 -24.17 7.19 6.19
C GLY A 301 -23.11 6.14 6.54
N ASP A 302 -23.36 4.85 6.28
CA ASP A 302 -22.35 3.81 6.49
C ASP A 302 -21.28 3.81 5.39
N SER A 303 -20.03 3.59 5.78
CA SER A 303 -18.91 3.37 4.86
C SER A 303 -19.16 2.13 4.01
N ILE A 304 -19.11 2.31 2.69
CA ILE A 304 -19.31 1.23 1.72
C ILE A 304 -18.00 0.43 1.66
N PRO A 305 -18.03 -0.92 1.67
CA PRO A 305 -16.82 -1.69 1.49
C PRO A 305 -16.20 -1.39 0.14
N ALA A 306 -14.89 -1.20 0.14
CA ALA A 306 -14.19 -0.89 -1.09
C ALA A 306 -14.21 -2.03 -2.11
N ILE A 307 -14.44 -3.28 -1.70
CA ILE A 307 -14.65 -4.42 -2.60
C ILE A 307 -15.91 -5.20 -2.19
N GLN A 308 -16.73 -5.51 -3.18
CA GLN A 308 -17.95 -6.30 -3.05
C GLN A 308 -17.83 -7.55 -3.91
N VAL A 309 -18.13 -8.69 -3.29
CA VAL A 309 -18.37 -9.94 -4.02
C VAL A 309 -19.77 -9.91 -4.58
N LEU A 310 -19.91 -10.26 -5.85
CA LEU A 310 -21.17 -10.54 -6.49
C LEU A 310 -21.15 -12.00 -6.91
N HIS A 311 -22.06 -12.75 -6.32
CA HIS A 311 -22.34 -14.12 -6.69
C HIS A 311 -23.85 -14.28 -6.68
N ALA A 312 -24.37 -14.91 -7.72
CA ALA A 312 -25.77 -15.31 -7.78
C ALA A 312 -25.84 -16.76 -8.26
N PRO A 313 -26.78 -17.57 -7.74
CA PRO A 313 -27.10 -18.84 -8.36
C PRO A 313 -27.57 -18.60 -9.81
N PRO A 314 -27.47 -19.60 -10.70
CA PRO A 314 -28.02 -19.49 -12.03
C PRO A 314 -29.51 -19.12 -11.95
N THR A 315 -29.92 -18.12 -12.74
CA THR A 315 -31.30 -17.64 -12.76
C THR A 315 -31.78 -17.49 -14.19
N VAL A 316 -33.03 -17.90 -14.42
CA VAL A 316 -33.65 -17.76 -15.75
C VAL A 316 -33.76 -16.28 -16.07
N SER A 317 -33.15 -15.89 -17.18
CA SER A 317 -33.16 -14.52 -17.68
C SER A 317 -33.38 -14.49 -19.19
N VAL A 318 -33.63 -13.30 -19.74
CA VAL A 318 -33.78 -13.14 -21.20
C VAL A 318 -32.49 -13.52 -21.96
N ALA A 319 -31.34 -13.35 -21.31
CA ALA A 319 -30.03 -13.68 -21.88
C ALA A 319 -29.61 -15.14 -21.64
N ASP A 320 -30.17 -15.77 -20.61
CA ASP A 320 -29.94 -17.17 -20.25
C ASP A 320 -31.29 -17.82 -19.88
N PRO A 321 -32.06 -18.27 -20.89
CA PRO A 321 -33.40 -18.81 -20.68
C PRO A 321 -33.41 -20.15 -19.94
N GLN A 322 -32.27 -20.84 -19.89
CA GLN A 322 -32.14 -22.16 -19.27
C GLN A 322 -31.47 -22.11 -17.89
N ALA A 323 -31.01 -20.93 -17.45
CA ALA A 323 -30.28 -20.75 -16.20
C ALA A 323 -29.03 -21.63 -16.13
N GLU A 324 -28.25 -21.64 -17.20
CA GLU A 324 -27.04 -22.46 -17.33
C GLU A 324 -25.78 -21.73 -16.80
N ILE A 325 -25.85 -20.43 -16.50
CA ILE A 325 -24.70 -19.58 -16.18
C ILE A 325 -24.82 -18.95 -14.78
N ALA A 326 -23.79 -19.13 -13.95
CA ALA A 326 -23.61 -18.42 -12.68
C ALA A 326 -22.45 -17.42 -12.74
N PRO A 327 -22.67 -16.11 -12.47
CA PRO A 327 -21.60 -15.14 -12.37
C PRO A 327 -20.91 -15.21 -11.00
N LEU A 328 -19.58 -15.17 -11.03
CA LEU A 328 -18.72 -14.95 -9.88
C LEU A 328 -17.85 -13.73 -10.15
N SER A 329 -18.11 -12.63 -9.45
CA SER A 329 -17.46 -11.35 -9.74
C SER A 329 -16.98 -10.65 -8.49
N TRP A 330 -15.96 -9.81 -8.68
CA TRP A 330 -15.63 -8.75 -7.73
C TRP A 330 -15.87 -7.41 -8.40
N LYS A 331 -16.36 -6.44 -7.62
CA LYS A 331 -16.37 -5.03 -8.01
C LYS A 331 -15.88 -4.22 -6.84
N GLY A 332 -15.18 -3.13 -7.11
CA GLY A 332 -14.70 -2.26 -6.08
C GLY A 332 -14.45 -0.86 -6.58
N TRP A 333 -14.31 0.04 -5.62
CA TRP A 333 -13.94 1.41 -5.89
C TRP A 333 -12.50 1.61 -5.44
N LEU A 334 -11.72 2.29 -6.27
CA LEU A 334 -10.36 2.68 -5.94
C LEU A 334 -10.16 4.14 -6.34
N VAL A 335 -9.51 4.88 -5.44
CA VAL A 335 -8.86 6.14 -5.76
C VAL A 335 -7.56 6.25 -4.98
N GLY A 336 -6.55 6.82 -5.60
CA GLY A 336 -5.27 7.12 -4.96
C GLY A 336 -4.77 8.49 -5.38
N LYS A 337 -4.14 9.21 -4.44
CA LYS A 337 -3.55 10.51 -4.72
C LYS A 337 -2.34 10.77 -3.84
N VAL A 338 -1.28 11.31 -4.42
CA VAL A 338 -0.18 11.89 -3.66
C VAL A 338 -0.68 13.18 -3.01
N LEU A 339 -0.77 13.18 -1.67
CA LEU A 339 -1.24 14.30 -0.86
C LEU A 339 -0.11 15.31 -0.59
N ASN A 340 1.12 14.80 -0.46
CA ASN A 340 2.30 15.63 -0.36
C ASN A 340 3.46 15.03 -1.17
N ALA A 341 3.70 15.60 -2.35
CA ALA A 341 4.75 15.12 -3.26
C ALA A 341 6.17 15.30 -2.71
N THR A 342 6.37 16.18 -1.73
CA THR A 342 7.70 16.39 -1.15
C THR A 342 8.08 15.23 -0.21
N TRP A 343 7.08 14.60 0.41
CA TRP A 343 7.24 13.47 1.33
C TRP A 343 7.26 12.08 0.67
N VAL A 344 7.33 12.03 -0.67
CA VAL A 344 7.48 10.81 -1.45
C VAL A 344 8.74 10.94 -2.29
N VAL A 345 9.78 10.15 -1.99
CA VAL A 345 11.03 10.15 -2.74
C VAL A 345 11.16 8.86 -3.54
N ARG A 346 11.40 9.00 -4.84
CA ARG A 346 11.66 7.89 -5.77
C ARG A 346 13.16 7.64 -5.85
N LEU A 347 13.59 6.44 -5.51
CA LEU A 347 14.94 5.95 -5.75
C LEU A 347 14.95 5.17 -7.06
N ARG A 348 15.73 5.64 -8.04
CA ARG A 348 15.91 4.96 -9.33
C ARG A 348 17.24 4.26 -9.37
N THR A 349 17.21 2.94 -9.47
CA THR A 349 18.39 2.08 -9.33
C THR A 349 18.36 0.92 -10.33
N LEU A 350 19.54 0.37 -10.64
CA LEU A 350 19.62 -0.93 -11.30
C LEU A 350 19.40 -2.05 -10.27
N SER A 351 19.22 -3.28 -10.73
CA SER A 351 19.19 -4.47 -9.88
C SER A 351 20.11 -5.55 -10.41
N VAL A 352 20.85 -6.21 -9.52
CA VAL A 352 21.77 -7.28 -9.89
C VAL A 352 20.97 -8.50 -10.34
N ASP A 353 21.43 -9.14 -11.43
CA ASP A 353 20.84 -10.40 -11.88
C ASP A 353 21.44 -11.58 -11.11
N TYR A 354 20.69 -12.07 -10.11
CA TYR A 354 21.04 -13.24 -9.32
C TYR A 354 20.69 -14.59 -9.98
N SER A 355 20.21 -14.60 -11.23
CA SER A 355 19.88 -15.82 -11.97
C SER A 355 21.02 -16.37 -12.85
N LEU A 356 22.11 -15.62 -12.97
CA LEU A 356 23.32 -15.96 -13.76
C LEU A 356 24.40 -16.60 -12.89
#